data_AF-A0A2A3T0I7-F1
#
_entry.id   AF-A0A2A3T0I7-F1
#
_cell.length_a   1.000
_cell.length_b   1.000
_cell.length_c   1.000
_cell.angle_alpha   90.00
_cell.angle_beta   90.00
_cell.angle_gamma   90.00
#
_symmetry.space_group_name_H-M   'P 1'
#
loop_
_entity.id
_entity.type
_entity.pdbx_description
1 polymer ?
#
loop_
_entity_poly.entity_id
_entity_poly.type
_entity_poly.pdbx_seq_one_letter_code
_entity_poly.pdbx_strand_id
1 'polypeptide(L)'
;MRVLHLNNPAQVASNLVRAQRSLGLESSLVVTSTKGWHSNFDYDLSDIDTRQVQGKLSVGKKLYGLIKDCDILHYHGQAVSEGYRDLVMWSGIMNKPVILHHHGSEIRNKQYPKFASKLVKHRYVSTPDLLEFVPDAEWLPNPVNLDNLEYSETGTDGPLKILHAPTNRQVKNTAAVLDAISQVE
;
A
#
# COMPACT_ATOMS: atom_id res chain seq x y z
N MET A 1 2.75 -2.02 -21.56
CA MET A 1 2.31 -2.90 -20.45
C MET A 1 1.48 -2.07 -19.50
N ARG A 2 0.31 -2.59 -19.10
CA ARG A 2 -0.68 -1.94 -18.24
C ARG A 2 -0.63 -2.50 -16.83
N VAL A 3 -0.30 -1.67 -15.85
CA VAL A 3 -0.19 -2.04 -14.44
C VAL A 3 -1.29 -1.37 -13.65
N LEU A 4 -2.11 -2.15 -12.95
CA LEU A 4 -3.14 -1.63 -12.05
C LEU A 4 -2.71 -1.83 -10.60
N HIS A 5 -2.43 -0.73 -9.92
CA HIS A 5 -2.13 -0.68 -8.51
C HIS A 5 -3.42 -0.60 -7.68
N LEU A 6 -3.47 -1.37 -6.60
CA LEU A 6 -4.61 -1.45 -5.69
C LEU A 6 -4.16 -1.11 -4.27
N ASN A 7 -4.82 -0.12 -3.66
CA ASN A 7 -4.49 0.49 -2.37
C ASN A 7 -3.20 1.32 -2.38
N ASN A 8 -3.08 2.22 -1.41
CA ASN A 8 -2.01 3.21 -1.39
C ASN A 8 -1.48 3.52 0.04
N PRO A 9 -0.93 2.53 0.76
CA PRO A 9 -0.35 2.77 2.06
C PRO A 9 0.83 3.74 1.93
N ALA A 10 0.82 4.81 2.75
CA ALA A 10 1.90 5.80 2.82
C ALA A 10 2.36 6.36 1.45
N GLN A 11 1.44 6.50 0.49
CA GLN A 11 1.72 6.96 -0.88
C GLN A 11 2.69 6.10 -1.69
N VAL A 12 2.97 4.87 -1.26
CA VAL A 12 3.90 3.95 -1.95
C VAL A 12 3.44 3.68 -3.39
N ALA A 13 2.15 3.37 -3.56
CA ALA A 13 1.61 3.06 -4.87
C ALA A 13 1.63 4.29 -5.78
N SER A 14 1.33 5.48 -5.26
CA SER A 14 1.41 6.74 -6.01
C SER A 14 2.82 7.00 -6.54
N ASN A 15 3.86 6.77 -5.72
CA ASN A 15 5.25 6.94 -6.11
C ASN A 15 5.64 5.94 -7.21
N LEU A 16 5.23 4.67 -7.07
CA LEU A 16 5.48 3.64 -8.09
C LEU A 16 4.76 3.96 -9.40
N VAL A 17 3.49 4.36 -9.36
CA VAL A 17 2.71 4.72 -10.56
C VAL A 17 3.37 5.89 -11.29
N ARG A 18 3.81 6.93 -10.56
CA ARG A 18 4.53 8.06 -11.14
C ARG A 18 5.83 7.62 -11.83
N ALA A 19 6.64 6.82 -11.14
CA ALA A 19 7.91 6.33 -11.69
C ALA A 19 7.71 5.39 -12.89
N GLN A 20 6.70 4.52 -12.86
CA GLN A 20 6.39 3.64 -13.99
C GLN A 20 5.91 4.44 -15.21
N ARG A 21 5.10 5.48 -15.00
CA ARG A 21 4.66 6.39 -16.07
C ARG A 21 5.84 7.13 -16.69
N SER A 22 6.80 7.61 -15.89
CA SER A 22 8.00 8.27 -16.42
C SER A 22 8.89 7.32 -17.23
N LEU A 23 8.83 6.02 -16.95
CA LEU A 23 9.46 4.94 -17.73
C LEU A 23 8.63 4.51 -18.96
N GLY A 24 7.51 5.18 -19.26
CA GLY A 24 6.67 4.88 -20.43
C GLY A 24 5.68 3.72 -20.24
N LEU A 25 5.44 3.27 -19.01
CA LEU A 25 4.42 2.26 -18.70
C LEU A 25 3.04 2.91 -18.48
N GLU A 26 2.00 2.21 -18.90
CA GLU A 26 0.63 2.57 -18.57
C GLU A 26 0.32 2.06 -17.15
N SER A 27 0.52 2.90 -16.15
CA SER A 27 0.24 2.55 -14.75
C SER A 27 -0.94 3.35 -14.22
N SER A 28 -1.83 2.73 -13.44
CA SER A 28 -2.97 3.39 -12.78
C SER A 28 -3.14 2.92 -11.34
N LEU A 29 -3.66 3.79 -10.48
CA LEU A 29 -3.91 3.53 -9.06
C LEU A 29 -5.40 3.64 -8.73
N VAL A 30 -5.92 2.58 -8.12
CA VAL A 30 -7.25 2.51 -7.54
C VAL A 30 -7.17 2.45 -6.02
N VAL A 31 -7.97 3.28 -5.36
CA VAL A 31 -8.12 3.24 -3.90
C VAL A 31 -9.51 2.75 -3.50
N THR A 32 -9.57 1.81 -2.57
CA THR A 32 -10.84 1.22 -2.10
C THR A 32 -11.15 1.50 -0.64
N SER A 33 -10.21 2.08 0.12
CA SER A 33 -10.37 2.30 1.57
C SER A 33 -9.68 3.55 2.12
N THR A 34 -8.84 4.25 1.35
CA THR A 34 -8.16 5.47 1.80
C THR A 34 -9.08 6.68 1.67
N LYS A 35 -9.87 6.96 2.70
CA LYS A 35 -10.72 8.15 2.76
C LYS A 35 -9.88 9.41 2.96
N GLY A 36 -9.82 10.31 1.97
CA GLY A 36 -9.42 11.72 2.13
C GLY A 36 -7.97 12.04 2.56
N TRP A 37 -7.11 11.05 2.79
CA TRP A 37 -5.71 11.28 3.20
C TRP A 37 -4.74 11.51 2.03
N HIS A 38 -5.16 11.16 0.81
CA HIS A 38 -4.32 11.19 -0.37
C HIS A 38 -5.14 11.76 -1.54
N SER A 39 -4.51 12.54 -2.41
CA SER A 39 -5.09 13.05 -3.66
C SER A 39 -4.48 12.42 -4.91
N ASN A 40 -3.40 11.64 -4.74
CA ASN A 40 -2.60 11.11 -5.83
C ASN A 40 -3.07 9.70 -6.24
N PHE A 41 -4.26 9.60 -6.85
CA PHE A 41 -4.81 8.36 -7.41
C PHE A 41 -5.62 8.65 -8.68
N ASP A 42 -5.91 7.62 -9.48
CA ASP A 42 -6.68 7.78 -10.72
C ASP A 42 -8.16 7.41 -10.55
N TYR A 43 -8.45 6.47 -9.65
CA TYR A 43 -9.80 5.99 -9.38
C TYR A 43 -10.06 5.89 -7.87
N ASP A 44 -11.07 6.63 -7.40
CA ASP A 44 -11.57 6.52 -6.04
C ASP A 44 -12.81 5.63 -5.98
N LEU A 45 -12.72 4.52 -5.27
CA LEU A 45 -13.83 3.63 -4.95
C LEU A 45 -14.15 3.64 -3.45
N SER A 46 -13.43 4.41 -2.64
CA SER A 46 -13.55 4.45 -1.18
C SER A 46 -14.80 5.20 -0.69
N ASP A 47 -15.37 6.05 -1.54
CA ASP A 47 -16.63 6.76 -1.28
C ASP A 47 -17.88 5.89 -1.50
N ILE A 48 -17.73 4.71 -2.10
CA ILE A 48 -18.85 3.81 -2.34
C ILE A 48 -19.19 3.04 -1.07
N ASP A 49 -20.43 3.13 -0.60
CA ASP A 49 -20.89 2.42 0.60
C ASP A 49 -21.01 0.91 0.37
N THR A 50 -19.94 0.18 0.67
CA THR A 50 -19.87 -1.27 0.56
C THR A 50 -20.61 -2.03 1.67
N ARG A 51 -21.27 -1.34 2.62
CA ARG A 51 -22.17 -2.01 3.58
C ARG A 51 -23.43 -2.53 2.88
N GLN A 52 -23.83 -1.89 1.78
CA GLN A 52 -24.96 -2.30 0.97
C GLN A 52 -24.52 -3.25 -0.15
N VAL A 53 -25.37 -4.23 -0.48
CA VAL A 53 -25.10 -5.19 -1.58
C VAL A 53 -24.89 -4.45 -2.91
N GLN A 54 -25.67 -3.40 -3.17
CA GLN A 54 -25.53 -2.58 -4.37
C GLN A 54 -24.14 -1.90 -4.45
N GLY A 55 -23.62 -1.41 -3.32
CA GLY A 55 -22.28 -0.83 -3.25
C GLY A 55 -21.18 -1.86 -3.49
N LYS A 56 -21.31 -3.08 -2.94
CA LYS A 56 -20.37 -4.17 -3.24
C LYS A 56 -20.37 -4.53 -4.73
N LEU A 57 -21.55 -4.62 -5.33
CA LEU A 57 -21.71 -4.90 -6.77
C LEU A 57 -21.13 -3.78 -7.64
N SER A 58 -21.31 -2.51 -7.25
CA SER A 58 -20.79 -1.37 -8.02
C SER A 58 -19.27 -1.27 -7.96
N VAL A 59 -18.66 -1.49 -6.77
CA VAL A 59 -17.19 -1.63 -6.64
C VAL A 59 -16.70 -2.79 -7.49
N GLY A 60 -17.33 -3.97 -7.40
CA GLY A 60 -16.96 -5.14 -8.19
C GLY A 60 -17.02 -4.90 -9.70
N LYS A 61 -18.09 -4.24 -10.18
CA LYS A 61 -18.26 -3.89 -11.61
C LYS A 61 -17.18 -2.90 -12.08
N LYS A 62 -16.88 -1.88 -11.28
CA LYS A 62 -15.81 -0.91 -11.59
C LYS A 62 -14.44 -1.57 -11.62
N LEU A 63 -14.11 -2.38 -10.60
CA LEU A 63 -12.86 -3.13 -10.56
C LEU A 63 -12.75 -4.09 -11.75
N TYR A 64 -13.78 -4.86 -12.06
CA TYR A 64 -13.78 -5.74 -13.23
C TYR A 64 -13.48 -4.97 -14.53
N GLY A 65 -14.09 -3.79 -14.71
CA GLY A 65 -13.84 -2.93 -15.87
C GLY A 65 -12.38 -2.46 -15.99
N LEU A 66 -11.70 -2.21 -14.87
CA LEU A 66 -10.29 -1.81 -14.85
C LEU A 66 -9.35 -3.02 -15.00
N ILE A 67 -9.67 -4.12 -14.32
CA ILE A 67 -8.85 -5.34 -14.28
C ILE A 67 -8.86 -6.08 -15.62
N LYS A 68 -9.99 -6.12 -16.33
CA LYS A 68 -10.06 -6.78 -17.64
C LYS A 68 -9.02 -6.20 -18.61
N ASP A 69 -8.76 -4.90 -18.52
CA ASP A 69 -7.88 -4.16 -19.41
C ASP A 69 -6.44 -4.03 -18.88
N CYS A 70 -6.10 -4.52 -17.68
CA CYS A 70 -4.70 -4.49 -17.21
C CYS A 70 -3.94 -5.77 -17.56
N ASP A 71 -2.61 -5.67 -17.64
CA ASP A 71 -1.72 -6.81 -17.86
C ASP A 71 -1.21 -7.38 -16.53
N ILE A 72 -1.06 -6.55 -15.50
CA ILE A 72 -0.59 -6.93 -14.16
C ILE A 72 -1.41 -6.21 -13.08
N LEU A 73 -1.74 -6.94 -12.01
CA LEU A 73 -2.29 -6.40 -10.77
C LEU A 73 -1.19 -6.29 -9.71
N HIS A 74 -1.08 -5.14 -9.05
CA HIS A 74 -0.14 -4.91 -7.97
C HIS A 74 -0.86 -4.40 -6.72
N TYR A 75 -1.03 -5.28 -5.73
CA TYR A 75 -1.67 -4.94 -4.47
C TYR A 75 -0.66 -4.41 -3.46
N HIS A 76 -1.01 -3.34 -2.76
CA HIS A 76 -0.25 -2.84 -1.62
C HIS A 76 -0.99 -3.15 -0.32
N GLY A 77 -0.49 -4.12 0.44
CA GLY A 77 -1.10 -4.68 1.63
C GLY A 77 -2.02 -5.86 1.32
N GLN A 78 -3.21 -5.90 1.93
CA GLN A 78 -4.18 -6.96 1.64
C GLN A 78 -4.87 -6.75 0.29
N ALA A 79 -5.42 -7.84 -0.22
CA ALA A 79 -6.34 -7.76 -1.35
C ALA A 79 -7.59 -6.95 -1.01
N VAL A 80 -8.35 -6.53 -2.03
CA VAL A 80 -9.50 -5.61 -1.84
C VAL A 80 -10.58 -6.28 -1.00
N SER A 81 -10.73 -7.60 -1.14
CA SER A 81 -11.65 -8.38 -0.33
C SER A 81 -10.96 -9.02 0.87
N GLU A 82 -11.71 -9.09 1.97
CA GLU A 82 -11.26 -9.80 3.16
C GLU A 82 -10.90 -11.26 2.84
N GLY A 83 -9.72 -11.67 3.29
CA GLY A 83 -9.24 -13.03 3.08
C GLY A 83 -8.91 -13.35 1.62
N TYR A 84 -8.52 -12.37 0.80
CA TYR A 84 -7.97 -12.58 -0.56
C TYR A 84 -8.91 -13.29 -1.55
N ARG A 85 -10.22 -13.21 -1.37
CA ARG A 85 -11.21 -13.88 -2.25
C ARG A 85 -11.16 -13.35 -3.68
N ASP A 86 -10.84 -12.07 -3.84
CA ASP A 86 -10.68 -11.40 -5.12
C ASP A 86 -9.48 -11.95 -5.91
N LEU A 87 -8.46 -12.53 -5.25
CA LEU A 87 -7.40 -13.26 -5.95
C LEU A 87 -7.91 -14.50 -6.68
N VAL A 88 -8.90 -15.21 -6.12
CA VAL A 88 -9.51 -16.38 -6.79
C VAL A 88 -10.17 -15.94 -8.09
N MET A 89 -10.87 -14.80 -8.08
CA MET A 89 -11.50 -14.25 -9.27
C MET A 89 -10.46 -13.79 -10.29
N TRP A 90 -9.51 -12.94 -9.88
CA TRP A 90 -8.61 -12.28 -10.83
C TRP A 90 -7.49 -13.20 -11.31
N SER A 91 -6.81 -13.89 -10.39
CA SER A 91 -5.75 -14.81 -10.77
C SER A 91 -6.30 -16.18 -11.14
N GLY A 92 -7.16 -16.77 -10.31
CA GLY A 92 -7.64 -18.13 -10.53
C GLY A 92 -8.54 -18.28 -11.76
N ILE A 93 -9.52 -17.39 -11.92
CA ILE A 93 -10.52 -17.48 -13.00
C ILE A 93 -10.08 -16.67 -14.23
N MET A 94 -9.62 -15.43 -14.04
CA MET A 94 -9.23 -14.55 -15.16
C MET A 94 -7.75 -14.68 -15.57
N ASN A 95 -6.96 -15.52 -14.87
CA ASN A 95 -5.54 -15.74 -15.14
C ASN A 95 -4.70 -14.45 -15.17
N LYS A 96 -5.09 -13.43 -14.37
CA LYS A 96 -4.33 -12.19 -14.26
C LYS A 96 -3.08 -12.41 -13.40
N PRO A 97 -1.89 -11.99 -13.87
CA PRO A 97 -0.70 -11.94 -13.04
C PRO A 97 -0.90 -10.99 -11.86
N VAL A 98 -0.66 -11.47 -10.64
CA VAL A 98 -0.78 -10.69 -9.41
C VAL A 98 0.56 -10.58 -8.70
N ILE A 99 0.85 -9.38 -8.21
CA ILE A 99 1.91 -9.07 -7.27
C ILE A 99 1.26 -8.62 -5.95
N LEU A 100 1.72 -9.17 -4.82
CA LEU A 100 1.33 -8.70 -3.49
C LEU A 100 2.53 -8.04 -2.81
N HIS A 101 2.44 -6.77 -2.43
CA HIS A 101 3.48 -6.04 -1.72
C HIS A 101 3.00 -5.68 -0.32
N HIS A 102 3.55 -6.35 0.70
CA HIS A 102 3.16 -6.21 2.10
C HIS A 102 3.94 -5.09 2.81
N HIS A 103 3.24 -4.30 3.63
CA HIS A 103 3.66 -3.13 4.38
C HIS A 103 3.60 -3.31 5.92
N GLY A 104 3.04 -4.41 6.40
CA GLY A 104 3.35 -4.98 7.71
C GLY A 104 2.17 -5.36 8.61
N SER A 105 1.26 -4.45 8.97
CA SER A 105 0.19 -4.74 9.96
C SER A 105 -0.79 -5.82 9.50
N GLU A 106 -0.84 -6.08 8.20
CA GLU A 106 -1.65 -7.11 7.57
C GLU A 106 -1.07 -8.52 7.67
N ILE A 107 0.23 -8.67 7.97
CA ILE A 107 0.93 -9.96 8.04
C ILE A 107 1.59 -10.21 9.40
N ARG A 108 2.01 -9.18 10.14
CA ARG A 108 2.63 -9.36 11.47
C ARG A 108 1.67 -10.09 12.42
N ASN A 109 2.17 -11.15 13.04
CA ASN A 109 1.44 -12.00 13.99
C ASN A 109 0.15 -12.61 13.42
N LYS A 110 0.05 -12.77 12.09
CA LYS A 110 -1.10 -13.38 11.40
C LYS A 110 -0.65 -14.56 10.57
N GLN A 111 -1.52 -15.55 10.41
CA GLN A 111 -1.25 -16.67 9.51
C GLN A 111 -1.33 -16.21 8.06
N TYR A 112 -0.25 -16.43 7.30
CA TYR A 112 -0.25 -16.16 5.87
C TYR A 112 -1.10 -17.20 5.12
N PRO A 113 -2.05 -16.78 4.26
CA PRO A 113 -2.92 -17.72 3.57
C PRO A 113 -2.14 -18.52 2.53
N LYS A 114 -1.99 -19.84 2.76
CA LYS A 114 -1.26 -20.76 1.87
C LYS A 114 -1.80 -20.84 0.45
N PHE A 115 -3.05 -20.46 0.20
CA PHE A 115 -3.59 -20.44 -1.15
C PHE A 115 -3.13 -19.20 -1.93
N ALA A 116 -2.83 -18.09 -1.25
CA ALA A 116 -2.36 -16.88 -1.91
C ALA A 116 -1.01 -17.12 -2.61
N SER A 117 -0.14 -17.96 -2.04
CA SER A 117 1.12 -18.34 -2.68
C SER A 117 0.95 -19.05 -4.03
N LYS A 118 -0.20 -19.69 -4.26
CA LYS A 118 -0.50 -20.38 -5.52
C LYS A 118 -1.14 -19.48 -6.58
N LEU A 119 -1.69 -18.33 -6.17
CA LEU A 119 -2.44 -17.40 -7.01
C LEU A 119 -1.68 -16.10 -7.28
N VAL A 120 -0.43 -16.01 -6.84
CA VAL A 120 0.36 -14.78 -6.89
C VAL A 120 1.70 -15.10 -7.53
N LYS A 121 2.11 -14.25 -8.47
CA LYS A 121 3.35 -14.42 -9.22
C LYS A 121 4.57 -13.97 -8.42
N HIS A 122 4.44 -12.84 -7.72
CA HIS A 122 5.49 -12.31 -6.85
C HIS A 122 4.92 -11.76 -5.54
N ARG A 123 5.67 -11.94 -4.46
CA ARG A 123 5.37 -11.40 -3.14
C ARG A 123 6.54 -10.52 -2.73
N TYR A 124 6.25 -9.27 -2.40
CA TYR A 124 7.22 -8.33 -1.87
C TYR A 124 6.90 -7.99 -0.43
N VAL A 125 7.93 -7.63 0.33
CA VAL A 125 7.79 -7.00 1.64
C VAL A 125 8.56 -5.69 1.70
N SER A 126 8.00 -4.68 2.36
CA SER A 126 8.57 -3.32 2.42
C SER A 126 9.77 -3.19 3.34
N THR A 127 9.89 -4.06 4.35
CA THR A 127 10.98 -4.06 5.32
C THR A 127 11.52 -5.49 5.54
N PRO A 128 12.82 -5.67 5.84
CA PRO A 128 13.41 -7.00 5.97
C PRO A 128 12.80 -7.88 7.06
N ASP A 129 12.33 -7.30 8.17
CA ASP A 129 11.65 -8.06 9.25
C ASP A 129 10.43 -8.81 8.73
N LEU A 130 9.76 -8.30 7.71
CA LEU A 130 8.53 -8.90 7.20
C LEU A 130 8.74 -10.22 6.45
N LEU A 131 9.99 -10.55 6.07
CA LEU A 131 10.33 -11.82 5.41
C LEU A 131 9.99 -13.03 6.28
N GLU A 132 10.01 -12.88 7.60
CA GLU A 132 9.66 -13.98 8.52
C GLU A 132 8.18 -14.38 8.45
N PHE A 133 7.30 -13.46 8.02
CA PHE A 133 5.84 -13.68 7.99
C PHE A 133 5.32 -14.12 6.62
N VAL A 134 6.10 -13.94 5.54
CA VAL A 134 5.65 -14.22 4.17
C VAL A 134 6.63 -15.17 3.48
N PRO A 135 6.26 -16.46 3.31
CA PRO A 135 7.10 -17.43 2.62
C PRO A 135 7.43 -17.00 1.19
N ASP A 136 8.69 -17.19 0.78
CA ASP A 136 9.24 -16.87 -0.54
C ASP A 136 8.93 -15.45 -1.02
N ALA A 137 8.80 -14.49 -0.09
CA ALA A 137 8.77 -13.09 -0.44
C ALA A 137 10.17 -12.56 -0.71
N GLU A 138 10.24 -11.56 -1.58
CA GLU A 138 11.43 -10.77 -1.86
C GLU A 138 11.33 -9.43 -1.12
N TRP A 139 12.45 -8.92 -0.62
CA TRP A 139 12.49 -7.59 -0.04
C TRP A 139 12.50 -6.53 -1.13
N LEU A 140 11.50 -5.65 -1.12
CA LEU A 140 11.41 -4.49 -1.99
C LEU A 140 11.08 -3.26 -1.14
N PRO A 141 12.06 -2.36 -0.86
CA PRO A 141 11.83 -1.20 -0.01
C PRO A 141 10.83 -0.22 -0.61
N ASN A 142 10.19 0.56 0.25
CA ASN A 142 9.25 1.59 -0.19
C ASN A 142 9.97 2.73 -0.91
N PRO A 143 9.51 3.13 -2.12
CA PRO A 143 10.07 4.26 -2.82
C PRO A 143 9.62 5.58 -2.19
N VAL A 144 10.53 6.54 -2.17
CA VAL A 144 10.28 7.92 -1.75
C VAL A 144 10.57 8.82 -2.94
N ASN A 145 9.64 9.73 -3.25
CA ASN A 145 9.90 10.76 -4.25
C ASN A 145 10.73 11.89 -3.63
N LEU A 146 11.87 12.21 -4.25
CA LEU A 146 12.80 13.25 -3.78
C LEU A 146 12.68 14.56 -4.57
N ASP A 147 11.93 14.59 -5.69
CA ASP A 147 11.95 15.70 -6.66
C ASP A 147 11.65 17.09 -6.07
N ASN A 148 10.84 17.16 -5.00
CA ASN A 148 10.40 18.40 -4.37
C ASN A 148 10.86 18.52 -2.90
N LEU A 149 11.95 17.84 -2.52
CA LEU A 149 12.51 17.99 -1.19
C LEU A 149 13.48 19.19 -1.17
N GLU A 150 13.11 20.20 -0.40
CA GLU A 150 14.01 21.31 -0.07
C GLU A 150 14.89 20.91 1.12
N TYR A 151 16.19 20.78 0.89
CA TYR A 151 17.15 20.54 1.93
C TYR A 151 17.52 21.85 2.62
N SER A 152 17.40 21.90 3.93
CA SER A 152 17.90 23.00 4.75
C SER A 152 19.31 22.69 5.25
N GLU A 153 20.12 23.73 5.45
CA GLU A 153 21.37 23.60 6.21
C GLU A 153 21.09 23.11 7.63
N THR A 154 22.07 22.40 8.21
CA THR A 154 21.96 21.93 9.60
C THR A 154 22.12 23.12 10.54
N GLY A 155 21.05 23.53 11.20
CA GLY A 155 21.12 24.55 12.23
C GLY A 155 21.86 24.04 13.47
N THR A 156 22.97 24.69 13.82
CA THR A 156 23.73 24.41 15.06
C THR A 156 23.37 25.33 16.21
N ASP A 157 22.62 26.39 15.93
CA ASP A 157 22.30 27.44 16.89
C ASP A 157 20.87 27.32 17.42
N GLY A 158 20.70 27.61 18.70
CA GLY A 158 19.40 27.60 19.38
C GLY A 158 19.04 26.25 20.03
N PRO A 159 17.81 26.12 20.55
CA PRO A 159 17.38 24.91 21.25
C PRO A 159 17.22 23.73 20.28
N LEU A 160 17.45 22.51 20.79
CA LEU A 160 17.21 21.27 20.06
C LEU A 160 15.74 21.20 19.61
N LYS A 161 15.52 20.98 18.31
CA LYS A 161 14.18 20.81 17.73
C LYS A 161 13.93 19.33 17.46
N ILE A 162 12.87 18.78 18.04
CA ILE A 162 12.49 17.37 17.88
C ILE A 162 11.13 17.31 17.15
N LEU A 163 11.07 16.57 16.04
CA LEU A 163 9.84 16.34 15.28
C LEU A 163 9.35 14.90 15.44
N HIS A 164 8.12 14.73 15.91
CA HIS A 164 7.40 13.46 15.91
C HIS A 164 6.06 13.63 15.19
N ALA A 165 5.93 13.05 13.99
CA ALA A 165 4.76 13.21 13.12
C ALA A 165 3.99 11.90 12.87
N PRO A 166 3.43 11.25 13.91
CA PRO A 166 2.70 10.00 13.74
C PRO A 166 1.27 10.24 13.23
N THR A 167 0.82 9.45 12.27
CA THR A 167 -0.60 9.44 11.86
C THR A 167 -1.51 8.97 12.99
N ASN A 168 -1.04 8.05 13.83
CA ASN A 168 -1.76 7.57 15.01
C ASN A 168 -0.80 7.49 16.20
N ARG A 169 -1.05 8.33 17.21
CA ARG A 169 -0.18 8.46 18.40
C ARG A 169 -0.11 7.19 19.24
N GLN A 170 -1.20 6.43 19.33
CA GLN A 170 -1.20 5.20 20.11
C GLN A 170 -0.40 4.09 19.42
N VAL A 171 -0.66 3.86 18.12
CA VAL A 171 0.07 2.85 17.34
C VAL A 171 1.58 3.16 17.28
N LYS A 172 1.94 4.45 17.27
CA LYS A 172 3.34 4.90 17.23
C LYS A 172 3.93 5.20 18.61
N ASN A 173 3.25 4.80 19.68
CA ASN A 173 3.68 4.95 21.07
C ASN A 173 4.24 6.35 21.39
N THR A 174 3.47 7.39 21.06
CA THR A 174 3.89 8.78 21.31
C THR A 174 4.16 9.06 22.79
N ALA A 175 3.53 8.33 23.72
CA ALA A 175 3.79 8.49 25.15
C ALA A 175 5.27 8.23 25.48
N ALA A 176 5.81 7.09 25.03
CA ALA A 176 7.21 6.76 25.26
C ALA A 176 8.19 7.78 24.64
N VAL A 177 7.82 8.39 23.50
CA VAL A 177 8.63 9.47 22.89
C VAL A 177 8.64 10.70 23.79
N LEU A 178 7.48 11.10 24.32
CA LEU A 178 7.38 12.25 25.23
C LEU A 178 8.13 11.99 26.55
N ASP A 179 8.01 10.78 27.10
CA ASP A 179 8.73 10.37 28.32
C ASP A 179 10.25 10.35 28.14
N ALA A 180 10.74 10.11 26.91
CA ALA A 180 12.16 10.20 26.59
C ALA A 180 12.62 11.66 26.45
N ILE A 181 11.79 12.52 25.84
CA ILE A 181 12.09 13.94 25.67
C ILE A 181 12.15 14.64 27.03
N SER A 182 11.26 14.32 27.97
CA SER A 182 11.26 14.93 29.30
C SER A 182 12.48 14.58 30.17
N GLN A 183 13.31 13.62 29.74
CA GLN A 183 14.57 13.26 30.41
C GLN A 183 15.78 14.04 29.88
N VAL A 184 15.61 14.78 28.79
CA VAL A 184 16.67 15.60 28.17
C VAL A 184 16.37 17.10 28.22
N GLU A 185 15.21 17.49 28.77
CA GLU A 185 14.90 18.85 29.22
C GLU A 185 15.45 19.11 30.63
#